data_AF-A0A521IKE6-F1
#
_entry.id   AF-A0A521IKE6-F1
#
_cell.length_a   1.000
_cell.length_b   1.000
_cell.length_c   1.000
_cell.angle_alpha   90.00
_cell.angle_beta   90.00
_cell.angle_gamma   90.00
#
_symmetry.space_group_name_H-M   'P 1'
#
loop_
_entity.id
_entity.type
_entity.pdbx_description
1 polymer ?
#
loop_
_entity_poly.entity_id
_entity_poly.type
_entity_poly.pdbx_seq_one_letter_code
_entity_poly.pdbx_strand_id
1 'polypeptide(L)'
;MKKNYKLLATDLDGTLFYPKRPRSLISRKNKKFLKKFMDEGNKVVLVTGRSPAYTKNVFEVLGQEVDVIGMNGAYTIVDGQIRDEHFLDFPIEKMLYDLN
;
A
#
# COMPACT_ATOMS: atom_id res chain seq x y z
N MET A 1 13.62 -27.60 2.41
CA MET A 1 14.22 -26.29 2.05
C MET A 1 13.40 -25.18 2.66
N LYS A 2 14.03 -24.14 3.22
CA LYS A 2 13.31 -22.97 3.76
C LYS A 2 12.78 -22.13 2.58
N LYS A 3 11.51 -21.73 2.59
CA LYS A 3 10.96 -20.82 1.58
C LYS A 3 11.69 -19.47 1.65
N ASN A 4 12.15 -18.98 0.50
CA ASN A 4 12.82 -17.69 0.35
C ASN A 4 11.82 -16.68 -0.23
N TYR A 5 11.14 -15.93 0.63
CA TYR A 5 10.19 -14.91 0.20
C TYR A 5 10.93 -13.66 -0.27
N LYS A 6 10.61 -13.19 -1.49
CA LYS A 6 11.23 -12.01 -2.10
C LYS A 6 10.34 -10.77 -2.14
N LEU A 7 9.06 -10.94 -1.82
CA LEU A 7 8.07 -9.88 -1.85
C LEU A 7 7.10 -10.04 -0.68
N LEU A 8 6.78 -8.92 -0.04
CA LEU A 8 5.75 -8.81 0.99
C LEU A 8 4.72 -7.77 0.54
N ALA A 9 3.52 -8.24 0.19
CA ALA A 9 2.36 -7.40 -0.03
C ALA A 9 1.58 -7.26 1.29
N THR A 10 1.23 -6.04 1.69
CA THR A 10 0.49 -5.81 2.93
C THR A 10 -0.54 -4.70 2.77
N ASP A 11 -1.69 -4.91 3.39
CA ASP A 11 -2.67 -3.85 3.61
C ASP A 11 -2.22 -2.87 4.70
N LEU A 12 -2.87 -1.70 4.72
CA LEU A 12 -2.66 -0.63 5.68
C LEU A 12 -3.68 -0.69 6.83
N ASP A 13 -4.97 -0.49 6.56
CA ASP A 13 -5.98 -0.21 7.59
C ASP A 13 -6.43 -1.47 8.33
N GLY A 14 -6.15 -1.52 9.63
CA GLY A 14 -6.43 -2.73 10.42
C GLY A 14 -5.38 -3.83 10.25
N THR A 15 -4.42 -3.64 9.33
CA THR A 15 -3.29 -4.56 9.11
C THR A 15 -1.99 -3.94 9.62
N LEU A 16 -1.38 -3.04 8.84
CA LEU A 16 -0.13 -2.39 9.23
C LEU A 16 -0.36 -1.24 10.24
N PHE A 17 -1.54 -0.61 10.14
CA PHE A 17 -2.04 0.39 11.07
C PHE A 17 -2.93 -0.28 12.13
N TYR A 18 -2.31 -0.92 13.13
CA TYR A 18 -3.06 -1.46 14.28
C TYR A 18 -2.19 -1.67 15.55
N PRO A 19 -2.74 -1.54 16.78
CA PRO A 19 -3.96 -0.79 17.11
C PRO A 19 -3.65 0.70 17.25
N LYS A 20 -4.51 1.52 16.63
CA LYS A 20 -4.69 2.98 16.72
C LYS A 20 -3.68 3.71 17.63
N ARG A 21 -2.43 3.84 17.20
CA ARG A 21 -1.54 4.91 17.69
C ARG A 21 -1.51 6.01 16.63
N PRO A 22 -2.30 7.09 16.81
CA PRO A 22 -2.45 8.14 15.80
C PRO A 22 -1.11 8.74 15.36
N ARG A 23 -0.12 8.75 16.27
CA ARG A 23 1.15 9.44 16.07
C ARG A 23 2.20 8.66 15.28
N SER A 24 2.15 7.33 15.25
CA SER A 24 3.25 6.55 14.66
C SER A 24 2.91 5.83 13.36
N LEU A 25 1.61 5.76 13.00
CA LEU A 25 1.01 4.97 11.91
C LEU A 25 1.32 3.46 12.00
N ILE A 26 2.60 3.09 12.01
CA ILE A 26 3.15 1.74 12.05
C ILE A 26 3.92 1.51 13.36
N SER A 27 3.77 0.33 13.97
CA SER A 27 4.50 -0.05 15.18
C SER A 27 6.02 -0.10 14.98
N ARG A 28 6.80 0.17 16.03
CA ARG A 28 8.28 0.14 15.96
C ARG A 28 8.82 -1.23 15.54
N LYS A 29 8.17 -2.31 15.98
CA LYS A 29 8.54 -3.69 15.60
C LYS A 29 8.36 -3.93 14.10
N ASN A 30 7.20 -3.53 13.56
CA ASN A 30 6.91 -3.69 12.14
C ASN A 30 7.85 -2.84 11.28
N LYS A 31 8.10 -1.58 11.66
CA LYS A 31 9.07 -0.72 10.95
C LYS A 31 10.47 -1.34 10.90
N LYS A 32 10.97 -1.86 12.04
CA LYS A 32 12.27 -2.53 12.09
C LYS A 32 12.32 -3.77 11.18
N PHE A 33 11.25 -4.56 11.18
CA PHE A 33 11.15 -5.74 10.32
C PHE A 33 11.13 -5.37 8.84
N LEU A 34 10.24 -4.46 8.44
CA LEU A 34 10.09 -4.02 7.04
C LEU A 34 11.39 -3.43 6.51
N LYS A 35 12.05 -2.57 7.29
CA LYS A 35 13.34 -1.99 6.92
C LYS A 35 14.39 -3.07 6.69
N LYS A 36 14.56 -3.99 7.65
CA LYS A 36 15.51 -5.11 7.49
C LYS A 36 15.19 -5.96 6.25
N PHE A 37 13.91 -6.26 6.02
CA PHE A 37 13.49 -7.05 4.88
C PHE A 37 13.82 -6.38 3.54
N MET A 38 13.67 -5.06 3.45
CA MET A 38 14.06 -4.26 2.29
C MET A 38 15.58 -4.12 2.15
N ASP A 39 16.31 -3.92 3.26
CA ASP A 39 17.78 -3.86 3.29
C ASP A 39 18.43 -5.18 2.79
N GLU A 40 17.72 -6.31 2.90
CA GLU A 40 18.10 -7.62 2.35
C GLU A 40 17.80 -7.76 0.83
N GLY A 41 17.34 -6.69 0.18
CA GLY A 41 17.02 -6.64 -1.26
C GLY A 41 15.65 -7.20 -1.63
N ASN A 42 14.76 -7.43 -0.66
CA ASN A 42 13.40 -7.89 -0.93
C ASN A 42 12.43 -6.70 -1.10
N LYS A 43 11.31 -6.92 -1.79
CA LYS A 43 10.31 -5.86 -2.05
C LYS A 43 9.19 -5.85 -1.03
N VAL A 44 8.78 -4.65 -0.60
CA VAL A 44 7.51 -4.42 0.11
C VAL A 44 6.56 -3.72 -0.86
N VAL A 45 5.30 -4.14 -0.87
CA VAL A 45 4.23 -3.55 -1.68
C VAL A 45 3.07 -3.18 -0.77
N LEU A 46 2.60 -1.94 -0.83
CA LEU A 46 1.39 -1.53 -0.12
C LEU A 46 0.17 -1.85 -0.99
N VAL A 47 -0.77 -2.64 -0.47
CA VAL A 47 -2.00 -3.02 -1.17
C VAL A 47 -3.18 -2.48 -0.39
N THR A 48 -3.78 -1.39 -0.85
CA THR A 48 -4.73 -0.62 -0.03
C THR A 48 -5.87 -0.03 -0.83
N GLY A 49 -7.02 0.15 -0.17
CA GLY A 49 -8.13 0.96 -0.68
C GLY A 49 -7.85 2.46 -0.70
N ARG A 50 -6.78 2.90 -0.01
CA ARG A 50 -6.41 4.32 0.03
C ARG A 50 -5.84 4.80 -1.31
N SER A 51 -5.90 6.11 -1.50
CA SER A 51 -5.28 6.75 -2.66
C SER A 51 -3.75 6.67 -2.60
N PRO A 52 -3.06 6.65 -3.76
CA PRO A 52 -1.60 6.74 -3.82
C PRO A 52 -1.05 8.05 -3.21
N ALA A 53 -1.86 9.10 -3.10
CA ALA A 53 -1.45 10.31 -2.39
C ALA A 53 -1.24 10.04 -0.88
N TYR A 54 -2.08 9.20 -0.27
CA TYR A 54 -1.95 8.88 1.15
C TYR A 54 -0.71 8.03 1.46
N THR A 55 -0.26 7.19 0.52
CA THR A 55 0.89 6.31 0.73
C THR A 55 2.21 7.07 0.89
N LYS A 56 2.29 8.34 0.45
CA LYS A 56 3.43 9.23 0.72
C LYS A 56 3.73 9.37 2.22
N ASN A 57 2.71 9.46 3.06
CA ASN A 57 2.89 9.48 4.52
C ASN A 57 3.53 8.19 5.04
N VAL A 58 3.29 7.06 4.37
CA VAL A 58 3.88 5.77 4.72
C VAL A 58 5.35 5.72 4.31
N PHE A 59 5.70 6.30 3.17
CA PHE A 59 7.09 6.39 2.71
C PHE A 59 7.96 7.16 3.71
N GLU A 60 7.47 8.28 4.24
CA GLU A 60 8.16 9.04 5.29
C GLU A 60 8.41 8.20 6.55
N VAL A 61 7.42 7.38 6.94
CA VAL A 61 7.51 6.50 8.11
C VAL A 61 8.48 5.34 7.89
N LEU A 62 8.56 4.81 6.66
CA LEU A 62 9.46 3.72 6.28
C LEU A 62 10.87 4.20 5.92
N GLY A 63 11.02 5.48 5.54
CA GLY A 63 12.27 6.10 5.11
C GLY A 63 12.68 5.75 3.68
N GLN A 64 11.81 5.12 2.90
CA GLN A 64 12.00 4.83 1.48
C GLN A 64 10.65 4.65 0.78
N GLU A 65 10.64 4.90 -0.53
CA GLU A 65 9.48 4.61 -1.37
C GLU A 65 9.33 3.09 -1.57
N VAL A 66 8.09 2.66 -1.75
CA VAL A 66 7.74 1.26 -2.01
C VAL A 66 6.67 1.21 -3.09
N ASP A 67 6.57 0.07 -3.78
CA ASP A 67 5.54 -0.15 -4.79
C ASP A 67 4.14 -0.11 -4.15
N VAL A 68 3.14 0.34 -4.90
CA VAL A 68 1.78 0.57 -4.38
C VAL A 68 0.75 0.00 -5.34
N ILE A 69 -0.17 -0.79 -4.80
CA ILE A 69 -1.46 -1.14 -5.40
C ILE A 69 -2.53 -0.39 -4.60
N GLY A 70 -2.93 0.78 -5.11
CA GLY A 70 -3.86 1.70 -4.45
C GLY A 70 -5.26 1.62 -5.04
N MET A 71 -6.19 2.38 -4.47
CA MET A 71 -7.59 2.45 -4.94
C MET A 71 -8.24 1.08 -5.13
N ASN A 72 -8.01 0.14 -4.19
CA ASN A 72 -8.50 -1.25 -4.27
C ASN A 72 -8.02 -2.00 -5.52
N GLY A 73 -6.85 -1.66 -6.05
CA GLY A 73 -6.28 -2.29 -7.25
C GLY A 73 -6.52 -1.53 -8.55
N ALA A 74 -7.30 -0.45 -8.53
CA ALA A 74 -7.52 0.37 -9.71
C ALA A 74 -6.27 1.20 -10.13
N TYR A 75 -5.23 1.24 -9.30
CA TYR A 75 -4.06 2.07 -9.56
C TYR A 75 -2.77 1.41 -9.05
N THR A 76 -1.82 1.17 -9.95
CA THR A 76 -0.55 0.50 -9.61
C THR A 76 0.64 1.40 -9.90
N ILE A 77 1.50 1.58 -8.90
CA ILE A 77 2.79 2.28 -8.99
C ILE A 77 3.91 1.27 -8.75
N VAL A 78 4.86 1.21 -9.67
CA VAL A 78 6.09 0.41 -9.53
C VAL A 78 7.30 1.28 -9.85
N ASP A 79 8.27 1.28 -8.94
CA ASP A 79 9.50 2.08 -9.02
C ASP A 79 9.19 3.58 -9.27
N GLY A 80 8.20 4.09 -8.53
CA GLY A 80 7.75 5.50 -8.62
C GLY A 80 6.94 5.87 -9.87
N GLN A 81 6.68 4.92 -10.77
CA GLN A 81 5.96 5.15 -12.02
C GLN A 81 4.61 4.44 -12.02
N ILE A 82 3.60 5.11 -12.57
CA ILE A 82 2.30 4.50 -12.84
C ILE A 82 2.52 3.38 -13.86
N ARG A 83 2.12 2.17 -13.51
CA ARG A 83 2.19 1.00 -14.41
C ARG A 83 0.86 0.61 -14.97
N ASP A 84 -0.21 0.80 -14.19
CA ASP A 84 -1.52 0.30 -14.55
C ASP A 84 -2.63 1.11 -13.88
N GLU A 85 -3.71 1.31 -14.63
CA GLU A 85 -4.86 2.10 -14.24
C GLU A 85 -6.15 1.42 -14.76
N HIS A 86 -7.04 1.06 -13.84
CA HIS A 86 -8.32 0.44 -14.14
C HIS A 86 -9.44 1.30 -13.58
N PHE A 87 -9.66 2.45 -14.21
CA PHE A 87 -10.76 3.34 -13.85
C PHE A 87 -12.08 2.85 -14.43
N LEU A 88 -13.16 3.27 -13.79
CA LEU A 88 -14.50 3.07 -14.33
C LEU A 88 -14.61 3.87 -15.64
N ASP A 89 -15.13 3.21 -16.67
CA ASP A 89 -15.35 3.75 -18.01
C ASP A 89 -16.75 4.37 -18.19
N PHE A 90 -17.50 4.48 -17.09
CA PHE A 90 -18.84 5.05 -17.07
C PHE A 90 -18.99 6.16 -16.02
N PRO A 91 -19.95 7.08 -16.21
CA PRO A 91 -20.25 8.11 -15.22
C PRO A 91 -20.84 7.48 -13.95
N ILE A 92 -20.23 7.79 -12.80
CA ILE A 92 -20.66 7.32 -11.48
C ILE A 92 -22.13 7.68 -11.21
N GLU A 93 -22.62 8.83 -11.73
CA GLU A 93 -23.98 9.28 -11.46
C GLU A 93 -25.04 8.26 -11.90
N LYS A 94 -24.79 7.55 -13.02
CA LYS A 94 -25.70 6.53 -13.54
C LYS A 94 -25.78 5.32 -12.61
N MET A 95 -24.62 4.86 -12.11
CA MET A 95 -24.55 3.74 -11.17
C MET A 95 -25.20 4.09 -9.83
N LEU A 96 -25.01 5.30 -9.33
CA LEU A 96 -25.64 5.75 -8.08
C LEU A 96 -27.15 5.88 -8.19
N TYR A 97 -27.68 6.19 -9.38
CA TYR A 97 -29.12 6.20 -9.62
C TYR A 97 -29.72 4.78 -9.54
N ASP A 98 -29.05 3.79 -10.14
CA ASP A 98 -29.51 2.39 -10.17
C ASP A 98 -29.43 1.67 -8.81
N LEU A 99 -28.67 2.20 -7.84
CA LEU A 99 -28.50 1.65 -6.50
C LEU A 99 -29.53 2.18 -5.46
N ASN A 100 -30.24 3.25 -5.79
CA ASN A 100 -31.29 3.85 -4.95
C ASN A 100 -32.68 3.41 -5.41
#